data_AF-A0A1X1GL08-F1
#
_entry.id   AF-A0A1X1GL08-F1
#
_cell.length_a   1.000
_cell.length_b   1.000
_cell.length_c   1.000
_cell.angle_alpha   90.00
_cell.angle_beta   90.00
_cell.angle_gamma   90.00
#
_symmetry.space_group_name_H-M   'P 1'
#
loop_
_entity.id
_entity.type
_entity.pdbx_description
1 polymer ?
#
loop_
_entity_poly.entity_id
_entity_poly.type
_entity_poly.pdbx_seq_one_letter_code
_entity_poly.pdbx_strand_id
1 'polypeptide(L)'
;MTNEIIGKSASNEQSLSEIGVMRKMLDSIENHEHRITNLEDTMRVNAVQENMLTEEVNKKIVGFLQGKKAPAYRDNHIRGKAYSDINHAIRKHFGVRRREIPAKNFHDAVSFIRRWSISPELKDEIFNANQQVSLFN
;
A
#
# COMPACT_ATOMS: atom_id res chain seq x y z
N MET A 1 71.26 -12.26 1.11
CA MET A 1 69.92 -12.87 1.25
C MET A 1 69.13 -12.01 2.22
N THR A 2 67.93 -11.61 1.78
CA THR A 2 66.78 -11.07 2.53
C THR A 2 67.02 -9.91 3.51
N ASN A 3 66.92 -8.68 3.00
CA ASN A 3 66.52 -7.54 3.84
C ASN A 3 65.03 -7.69 4.16
N GLU A 4 64.72 -8.13 5.38
CA GLU A 4 63.42 -7.88 5.98
C GLU A 4 63.31 -6.38 6.29
N ILE A 5 62.70 -5.61 5.38
CA ILE A 5 62.22 -4.26 5.72
C ILE A 5 60.89 -4.46 6.45
N ILE A 6 60.94 -4.87 7.72
CA ILE A 6 59.76 -4.88 8.58
C ILE A 6 59.81 -3.62 9.44
N GLY A 7 59.44 -2.51 8.83
CA GLY A 7 59.20 -1.25 9.51
C GLY A 7 57.70 -0.97 9.55
N LYS A 8 57.02 -1.36 10.62
CA LYS A 8 55.72 -0.78 10.93
C LYS A 8 55.95 0.69 11.31
N SER A 9 55.90 1.59 10.34
CA SER A 9 55.91 3.03 10.66
C SER A 9 54.59 3.36 11.35
N ALA A 10 54.61 4.22 12.37
CA ALA A 10 53.39 4.63 13.08
C ALA A 10 52.31 5.17 12.12
N SER A 11 52.72 5.81 11.02
CA SER A 11 51.82 6.23 9.94
C SER A 11 51.14 5.06 9.23
N ASN A 12 51.86 3.96 8.93
CA ASN A 12 51.26 2.77 8.31
C ASN A 12 50.29 2.05 9.28
N GLU A 13 50.66 1.94 10.55
CA GLU A 13 49.77 1.37 11.58
C GLU A 13 48.50 2.21 11.77
N GLN A 14 48.63 3.54 11.75
CA GLN A 14 47.50 4.45 11.82
C GLN A 14 46.57 4.28 10.60
N SER A 15 47.11 4.27 9.38
CA SER A 15 46.31 4.05 8.16
C SER A 15 45.59 2.69 8.16
N LEU A 16 46.24 1.62 8.64
CA LEU A 16 45.61 0.30 8.76
C LEU A 16 44.48 0.30 9.79
N SER A 17 44.65 1.03 10.90
CA SER A 17 43.60 1.23 11.91
C SER A 17 42.41 1.99 11.31
N GLU A 18 42.67 3.10 10.61
CA GLU A 18 41.65 3.90 9.93
C GLU A 18 40.87 3.07 8.89
N ILE A 19 41.55 2.26 8.09
CA ILE A 19 40.90 1.30 7.17
C ILE A 19 40.03 0.29 7.92
N GLY A 20 40.51 -0.21 9.06
CA GLY A 20 39.73 -1.11 9.90
C GLY A 20 38.45 -0.47 10.44
N VAL A 21 38.51 0.81 10.84
CA VAL A 21 37.32 1.57 11.24
C VAL A 21 36.40 1.78 10.05
N MET A 22 36.91 2.20 8.88
CA MET A 22 36.10 2.39 7.68
C MET A 22 35.38 1.11 7.25
N ARG A 23 36.04 -0.06 7.30
CA ARG A 23 35.39 -1.34 7.01
C ARG A 23 34.21 -1.60 7.95
N LYS A 24 34.39 -1.41 9.26
CA LYS A 24 33.30 -1.56 10.24
C LYS A 24 32.15 -0.59 9.98
N MET A 25 32.44 0.63 9.53
CA MET A 25 31.41 1.59 9.14
C MET A 25 30.62 1.10 7.91
N LEU A 26 31.30 0.56 6.89
CA LEU A 26 30.64 -0.01 5.71
C LEU A 26 29.73 -1.19 6.09
N ASP A 27 30.22 -2.11 6.92
CA ASP A 27 29.43 -3.25 7.42
C ASP A 27 28.18 -2.76 8.19
N SER A 28 28.30 -1.68 8.96
CA SER A 28 27.17 -1.08 9.67
C SER A 28 26.17 -0.40 8.72
N ILE A 29 26.63 0.25 7.65
CA ILE A 29 25.77 0.85 6.63
C ILE A 29 24.97 -0.24 5.91
N GLU A 30 25.61 -1.31 5.48
CA GLU A 30 24.94 -2.45 4.84
C GLU A 30 23.87 -3.05 5.75
N ASN A 31 24.18 -3.24 7.03
CA ASN A 31 23.19 -3.69 8.01
C ASN A 31 21.99 -2.73 8.13
N HIS A 32 22.24 -1.42 8.15
CA HIS A 32 21.18 -0.42 8.21
C HIS A 32 20.31 -0.44 6.95
N GLU A 33 20.90 -0.56 5.75
CA GLU A 33 20.15 -0.68 4.49
C GLU A 33 19.23 -1.91 4.50
N HIS A 34 19.71 -3.05 4.99
CA HIS A 34 18.87 -4.25 5.14
C HIS A 34 17.71 -4.02 6.11
N ARG A 35 17.96 -3.35 7.24
CA ARG A 35 16.92 -3.05 8.23
C ARG A 35 15.89 -2.05 7.70
N ILE A 36 16.33 -1.02 6.96
CA ILE A 36 15.45 -0.04 6.32
C ILE A 36 14.58 -0.74 5.28
N THR A 37 15.17 -1.53 4.39
CA THR A 37 14.41 -2.32 3.40
C THR A 37 13.35 -3.19 4.07
N ASN A 38 13.73 -3.92 5.12
CA ASN A 38 12.77 -4.74 5.88
C ASN A 38 11.66 -3.90 6.53
N LEU A 39 11.99 -2.71 7.04
CA LEU A 39 10.99 -1.79 7.60
C LEU A 39 10.04 -1.30 6.51
N GLU A 40 10.54 -0.87 5.36
CA GLU A 40 9.70 -0.41 4.24
C GLU A 40 8.77 -1.50 3.71
N ASP A 41 9.27 -2.74 3.66
CA ASP A 41 8.51 -3.91 3.19
C ASP A 41 7.42 -4.36 4.18
N THR A 42 7.68 -4.20 5.49
CA THR A 42 6.77 -4.64 6.56
C THR A 42 5.87 -3.54 7.11
N MET A 43 6.23 -2.26 6.88
CA MET A 43 5.42 -1.13 7.30
C MET A 43 4.10 -1.11 6.54
N ARG A 44 3.02 -1.13 7.30
CA ARG A 44 1.66 -0.97 6.79
C ARG A 44 1.32 0.51 6.64
N VAL A 45 0.29 0.79 5.84
CA VAL A 45 -0.33 2.12 5.82
C VAL A 45 -0.63 2.61 7.23
N ASN A 46 -0.32 3.87 7.50
CA ASN A 46 -0.68 4.50 8.77
C ASN A 46 -2.17 4.88 8.80
N ALA A 47 -2.66 5.37 9.94
CA ALA A 47 -4.08 5.71 10.11
C ALA A 47 -4.57 6.77 9.09
N VAL A 48 -3.74 7.75 8.76
CA VAL A 48 -4.09 8.79 7.76
C VAL A 48 -4.26 8.17 6.38
N GLN A 49 -3.31 7.33 5.97
CA GLN A 49 -3.37 6.61 4.70
C GLN A 49 -4.54 5.62 4.63
N GLU A 50 -4.83 4.90 5.72
CA GLU A 50 -5.99 4.00 5.80
C GLU A 50 -7.30 4.77 5.62
N ASN A 51 -7.41 5.95 6.26
CA ASN A 51 -8.57 6.83 6.10
C ASN A 51 -8.72 7.29 4.65
N MET A 52 -7.63 7.72 4.00
CA MET A 52 -7.65 8.10 2.58
C MET A 52 -8.10 6.94 1.67
N LEU A 53 -7.59 5.73 1.89
CA LEU A 53 -8.03 4.55 1.11
C LEU A 53 -9.52 4.25 1.36
N THR A 54 -10.00 4.46 2.58
CA THR A 54 -11.41 4.29 2.94
C THR A 54 -12.29 5.33 2.24
N GLU A 55 -11.86 6.58 2.19
CA GLU A 55 -12.54 7.66 1.49
C GLU A 55 -12.61 7.41 -0.02
N GLU A 56 -11.52 6.94 -0.64
CA GLU A 56 -11.50 6.60 -2.07
C GLU A 56 -12.48 5.46 -2.38
N VAL A 57 -12.52 4.41 -1.56
CA VAL A 57 -13.51 3.32 -1.69
C VAL A 57 -14.93 3.86 -1.55
N ASN A 58 -15.20 4.67 -0.53
CA ASN A 58 -16.52 5.25 -0.29
C ASN A 58 -16.96 6.13 -1.47
N LYS A 59 -16.07 7.01 -1.95
CA LYS A 59 -16.33 7.88 -3.10
C LYS A 59 -16.68 7.06 -4.33
N LYS A 60 -15.93 5.99 -4.59
CA LYS A 60 -16.13 5.10 -5.72
C LYS A 60 -17.49 4.39 -5.67
N ILE A 61 -17.80 3.77 -4.53
CA ILE A 61 -19.05 3.03 -4.36
C ILE A 61 -20.27 3.96 -4.35
N VAL A 62 -20.20 5.08 -3.62
CA VAL A 62 -21.29 6.08 -3.63
C VAL A 62 -21.53 6.64 -5.03
N GLY A 63 -20.47 6.83 -5.82
CA GLY A 63 -20.59 7.22 -7.23
C GLY A 63 -21.36 6.20 -8.07
N PHE A 64 -21.02 4.92 -7.98
CA PHE A 64 -21.74 3.86 -8.69
C PHE A 64 -23.21 3.76 -8.27
N LEU A 65 -23.48 3.92 -6.97
CA LEU A 65 -24.84 3.88 -6.42
C LEU A 65 -25.65 5.16 -6.66
N GLN A 66 -25.08 6.17 -7.33
CA GLN A 66 -25.72 7.47 -7.63
C GLN A 66 -26.02 8.33 -6.39
N GLY A 67 -25.20 8.21 -5.35
CA GLY A 67 -25.27 9.06 -4.16
C GLY A 67 -25.99 8.41 -2.98
N LYS A 68 -25.80 8.98 -1.77
CA LYS A 68 -26.31 8.41 -0.51
C LYS A 68 -27.84 8.40 -0.37
N LYS A 69 -28.54 9.20 -1.19
CA LYS A 69 -30.00 9.29 -1.18
C LYS A 69 -30.66 8.36 -2.20
N ALA A 70 -29.88 7.76 -3.10
CA ALA A 70 -30.40 6.90 -4.15
C ALA A 70 -30.99 5.60 -3.58
N PRO A 71 -32.05 5.05 -4.20
CA PRO A 71 -32.63 3.76 -3.82
C PRO A 71 -31.59 2.65 -3.67
N ALA A 72 -30.69 2.50 -4.64
CA ALA A 72 -29.64 1.47 -4.63
C ALA A 72 -28.67 1.62 -3.44
N TYR A 73 -28.43 2.85 -2.97
CA TYR A 73 -27.63 3.07 -1.76
C TYR A 73 -28.38 2.70 -0.48
N ARG A 74 -29.70 2.93 -0.45
CA ARG A 74 -30.55 2.61 0.70
C ARG A 74 -30.81 1.11 0.82
N ASP A 75 -30.78 0.39 -0.30
CA ASP A 75 -30.81 -1.06 -0.32
C ASP A 75 -29.52 -1.64 0.32
N ASN A 76 -29.70 -2.34 1.44
CA ASN A 76 -28.60 -2.94 2.18
C ASN A 76 -27.91 -4.08 1.42
N HIS A 77 -28.64 -4.83 0.60
CA HIS A 77 -28.09 -5.94 -0.19
C HIS A 77 -27.18 -5.40 -1.29
N ILE A 78 -27.68 -4.46 -2.09
CA ILE A 78 -26.93 -3.85 -3.20
C ILE A 78 -25.72 -3.09 -2.67
N ARG A 79 -25.91 -2.25 -1.64
CA ARG A 79 -24.81 -1.51 -1.01
C ARG A 79 -23.75 -2.47 -0.45
N GLY A 80 -24.18 -3.51 0.28
CA GLY A 80 -23.29 -4.50 0.87
C GLY A 80 -22.47 -5.25 -0.18
N LYS A 81 -23.13 -5.68 -1.27
CA LYS A 81 -22.51 -6.36 -2.41
C LYS A 81 -21.46 -5.46 -3.08
N ALA A 82 -21.78 -4.20 -3.37
CA ALA A 82 -20.86 -3.24 -3.98
C ALA A 82 -19.59 -3.01 -3.12
N TYR A 83 -19.74 -2.83 -1.81
CA TYR A 83 -18.58 -2.72 -0.91
C TYR A 83 -17.80 -4.04 -0.80
N SER A 84 -18.48 -5.18 -0.77
CA SER A 84 -17.81 -6.49 -0.74
C SER A 84 -16.95 -6.70 -1.98
N ASP A 85 -17.47 -6.40 -3.16
CA ASP A 85 -16.79 -6.58 -4.44
C ASP A 85 -15.48 -5.79 -4.52
N ILE A 86 -15.50 -4.49 -4.22
CA ILE A 86 -14.27 -3.69 -4.28
C ILE A 86 -13.26 -4.14 -3.22
N ASN A 87 -13.72 -4.49 -2.01
CA ASN A 87 -12.82 -5.00 -0.98
C ASN A 87 -12.25 -6.38 -1.33
N HIS A 88 -13.00 -7.21 -2.06
CA HIS A 88 -12.49 -8.47 -2.59
C HIS A 88 -11.47 -8.22 -3.71
N ALA A 89 -11.73 -7.27 -4.62
CA ALA A 89 -10.79 -6.88 -5.66
C ALA A 89 -9.47 -6.32 -5.07
N ILE A 90 -9.55 -5.50 -4.02
CA ILE A 90 -8.37 -5.01 -3.28
C ILE A 90 -7.57 -6.20 -2.71
N ARG A 91 -8.23 -7.14 -2.02
CA ARG A 91 -7.54 -8.34 -1.48
C ARG A 91 -6.93 -9.19 -2.58
N LYS A 92 -7.61 -9.35 -3.70
CA LYS A 92 -7.12 -10.13 -4.85
C LYS A 92 -5.89 -9.47 -5.48
N HIS A 93 -5.85 -8.15 -5.56
CA HIS A 93 -4.74 -7.43 -6.19
C HIS A 93 -3.53 -7.26 -5.26
N PHE A 94 -3.75 -6.92 -3.98
CA PHE A 94 -2.68 -6.64 -3.02
C PHE A 94 -2.33 -7.82 -2.10
N GLY A 95 -3.10 -8.91 -2.14
CA GLY A 95 -2.93 -10.07 -1.25
C GLY A 95 -3.35 -9.84 0.21
N VAL A 96 -3.69 -8.61 0.59
CA VAL A 96 -3.98 -8.19 1.96
C VAL A 96 -5.20 -7.29 2.04
N ARG A 97 -5.73 -7.07 3.25
CA ARG A 97 -6.81 -6.09 3.47
C ARG A 97 -6.26 -4.68 3.30
N ARG A 98 -7.14 -3.73 3.00
CA ARG A 98 -6.81 -2.31 2.79
C ARG A 98 -5.90 -1.71 3.87
N ARG A 99 -6.20 -1.95 5.15
CA ARG A 99 -5.41 -1.50 6.31
C ARG A 99 -4.06 -2.20 6.50
N GLU A 100 -3.85 -3.28 5.77
CA GLU A 100 -2.66 -4.13 5.84
C GLU A 100 -1.76 -3.94 4.62
N ILE A 101 -2.16 -3.07 3.67
CA ILE A 101 -1.36 -2.73 2.50
C ILE A 101 -0.04 -2.12 2.96
N PRO A 102 1.11 -2.57 2.41
CA PRO A 102 2.40 -1.94 2.67
C PRO A 102 2.37 -0.45 2.32
N ALA A 103 2.96 0.41 3.17
CA ALA A 103 2.93 1.86 3.00
C ALA A 103 3.52 2.30 1.65
N LYS A 104 4.55 1.61 1.16
CA LYS A 104 5.14 1.83 -0.16
C LYS A 104 4.15 1.65 -1.32
N ASN A 105 3.12 0.82 -1.15
CA ASN A 105 2.10 0.54 -2.16
C ASN A 105 0.87 1.45 -2.03
N PHE A 106 0.90 2.47 -1.16
CA PHE A 106 -0.25 3.35 -0.91
C PHE A 106 -0.76 4.05 -2.19
N HIS A 107 0.14 4.65 -2.97
CA HIS A 107 -0.23 5.37 -4.20
C HIS A 107 -0.80 4.44 -5.27
N ASP A 108 -0.26 3.22 -5.36
CA ASP A 108 -0.77 2.17 -6.25
C ASP A 108 -2.17 1.72 -5.83
N ALA A 109 -2.41 1.57 -4.52
CA ALA A 109 -3.73 1.25 -3.98
C ALA A 109 -4.77 2.34 -4.28
N VAL A 110 -4.42 3.62 -4.10
CA VAL A 110 -5.29 4.75 -4.48
C VAL A 110 -5.60 4.69 -5.99
N SER A 111 -4.58 4.49 -6.82
CA SER A 111 -4.71 4.41 -8.28
C SER A 111 -5.58 3.23 -8.71
N PHE A 112 -5.41 2.07 -8.08
CA PHE A 112 -6.22 0.87 -8.30
C PHE A 112 -7.69 1.15 -7.98
N ILE A 113 -8.00 1.68 -6.79
CA ILE A 113 -9.38 1.99 -6.36
C ILE A 113 -10.06 2.95 -7.33
N ARG A 114 -9.33 3.99 -7.78
CA ARG A 114 -9.86 4.99 -8.72
C ARG A 114 -10.18 4.40 -10.10
N ARG A 115 -9.39 3.43 -10.58
CA ARG A 115 -9.60 2.77 -11.88
C ARG A 115 -10.55 1.58 -11.83
N TRP A 116 -10.76 0.99 -10.66
CA TRP A 116 -11.63 -0.17 -10.47
C TRP A 116 -13.06 0.10 -10.98
N SER A 117 -13.77 -0.94 -11.42
CA SER A 117 -15.17 -0.85 -11.83
C SER A 117 -15.95 -2.04 -11.30
N ILE A 118 -17.24 -1.81 -11.00
CA ILE A 118 -18.21 -2.88 -10.72
C ILE A 118 -18.43 -3.76 -11.95
N SER A 119 -18.87 -5.00 -11.72
CA SER A 119 -19.24 -5.92 -12.80
C SER A 119 -20.49 -5.43 -13.55
N PRO A 120 -20.68 -5.81 -14.82
CA PRO A 120 -21.89 -5.46 -15.58
C PRO A 120 -23.18 -5.89 -14.87
N GLU A 121 -23.18 -7.09 -14.27
CA GLU A 121 -24.36 -7.65 -13.60
C GLU A 121 -24.79 -6.79 -12.39
N LEU A 122 -23.83 -6.36 -11.57
CA LEU A 122 -24.11 -5.49 -10.44
C LEU A 122 -24.51 -4.07 -10.91
N LYS A 123 -23.97 -3.61 -12.05
CA LYS A 123 -24.35 -2.33 -12.63
C LYS A 123 -25.81 -2.32 -13.08
N ASP A 124 -26.28 -3.40 -13.68
CA ASP A 124 -27.68 -3.58 -14.10
C ASP A 124 -28.61 -3.67 -12.88
N GLU A 125 -28.20 -4.39 -11.83
CA GLU A 125 -28.92 -4.47 -10.56
C GLU A 125 -29.10 -3.09 -9.91
N ILE A 126 -28.03 -2.29 -9.85
CA ILE A 126 -28.05 -0.90 -9.35
C ILE A 126 -28.99 -0.03 -10.20
N PHE A 127 -28.93 -0.16 -11.53
CA PHE A 127 -29.78 0.59 -12.43
C PHE A 127 -31.25 0.29 -12.15
N ASN A 128 -31.63 -0.99 -12.10
CA ASN A 128 -33.01 -1.42 -11.85
C ASN A 128 -33.53 -0.91 -10.50
N ALA A 129 -32.73 -1.02 -9.43
CA ALA A 129 -33.12 -0.53 -8.11
C ALA A 129 -33.37 0.98 -8.09
N ASN A 130 -32.55 1.76 -8.80
CA ASN A 130 -32.73 3.20 -8.91
C ASN A 130 -33.95 3.60 -9.76
N GLN A 131 -34.32 2.81 -10.77
CA GLN A 131 -35.49 3.07 -11.62
C GLN A 131 -36.82 2.64 -10.97
N GLN A 132 -36.83 1.57 -10.18
CA GLN A 132 -38.05 1.03 -9.58
C GLN A 132 -38.76 2.02 -8.64
N VAL A 133 -38.05 2.91 -7.95
CA VAL A 133 -38.67 3.92 -7.06
C VAL A 133 -39.24 5.10 -7.85
N SER A 134 -38.84 5.30 -9.11
CA SER A 134 -39.40 6.35 -9.97
C SER A 134 -40.82 6.03 -10.45
N LEU A 135 -41.29 4.79 -10.33
CA LEU A 135 -42.59 4.34 -10.84
C LEU A 135 -43.71 4.36 -9.78
N PHE A 136 -43.39 4.64 -8.51
CA PHE A 136 -44.33 4.62 -7.39
C PHE A 136 -44.39 5.94 -6.60
N ASN A 137 -43.81 7.01 -7.13
CA ASN A 137 -43.94 8.37 -6.59
C ASN A 137 -44.73 9.25 -7.54
#